data_AF-A0A918IKR8-F1
#
_entry.id   AF-A0A918IKR8-F1
#
_cell.length_a   1.000
_cell.length_b   1.000
_cell.length_c   1.000
_cell.angle_alpha   90.00
_cell.angle_beta   90.00
_cell.angle_gamma   90.00
#
_symmetry.space_group_name_H-M   'P 1'
#
loop_
_entity.id
_entity.type
_entity.pdbx_description
1 polymer ?
#
loop_
_entity_poly.entity_id
_entity_poly.type
_entity_poly.pdbx_seq_one_letter_code
_entity_poly.pdbx_strand_id
1 'polypeptide(L)'
;MLEPLLPKGKKPGRPPTWARRQLINGIRFRVRTGIPWRDVPAEYGSWGRAYDLFRRWQRDGTWHRIFSELQAWADAGKLITWDINVDSTVCRAHQHAAGARKKGSFRRSRPAASASSRTTTGSGARVAV
;
A
#
# COMPACT_ATOMS: atom_id res chain seq x y z
N MET A 1 -6.82 3.26 -30.62
CA MET A 1 -7.72 2.90 -29.51
C MET A 1 -7.45 3.64 -28.19
N LEU A 2 -6.21 3.92 -27.78
CA LEU A 2 -5.94 4.65 -26.51
C LEU A 2 -6.15 6.17 -26.57
N GLU A 3 -6.05 6.75 -27.75
CA GLU A 3 -6.06 8.20 -27.98
C GLU A 3 -7.32 8.96 -27.52
N PRO A 4 -8.54 8.40 -27.61
CA PRO A 4 -9.76 9.06 -27.13
C PRO A 4 -9.86 9.17 -25.60
N LEU A 5 -9.23 8.24 -24.87
CA LEU A 5 -9.34 8.15 -23.40
C LEU A 5 -8.30 8.98 -22.65
N LEU A 6 -7.42 9.67 -23.38
CA LEU A 6 -6.40 10.51 -22.77
C LEU A 6 -7.03 11.82 -22.27
N PRO A 7 -6.88 12.17 -20.98
CA PRO A 7 -7.47 13.39 -20.45
C PRO A 7 -6.91 14.61 -21.18
N LYS A 8 -7.71 15.30 -22.00
CA LYS A 8 -7.26 16.51 -22.71
C LYS A 8 -6.81 17.53 -21.67
N GLY A 9 -5.53 17.93 -21.72
CA GLY A 9 -5.00 18.90 -20.76
C GLY A 9 -5.71 20.25 -20.92
N LYS A 10 -5.90 21.00 -19.82
CA LYS A 10 -6.20 22.43 -19.90
C LYS A 10 -5.05 23.12 -20.67
N LYS A 11 -5.39 24.08 -21.55
CA LYS A 11 -4.53 24.73 -22.58
C LYS A 11 -3.09 25.04 -22.11
N PRO A 12 -2.07 24.98 -23.01
CA PRO A 12 -0.72 24.68 -22.59
C PRO A 12 0.14 25.93 -22.34
N GLY A 13 1.09 25.80 -21.42
CA GLY A 13 2.36 26.53 -21.49
C GLY A 13 3.24 25.94 -22.60
N ARG A 14 4.55 25.81 -22.37
CA ARG A 14 5.46 25.20 -23.35
C ARG A 14 4.93 23.84 -23.84
N PRO A 15 4.85 23.61 -25.17
CA PRO A 15 4.38 22.33 -25.69
C PRO A 15 5.26 21.20 -25.12
N PRO A 16 4.64 20.09 -24.67
CA PRO A 16 5.39 18.96 -24.15
C PRO A 16 6.28 18.38 -25.25
N THR A 17 7.56 18.17 -24.93
CA THR A 17 8.58 17.63 -25.87
C THR A 17 8.23 16.23 -26.37
N TRP A 18 7.48 15.44 -25.59
CA TRP A 18 7.08 14.09 -25.95
C TRP A 18 5.56 13.97 -25.99
N ALA A 19 5.05 13.27 -27.01
CA ALA A 19 3.63 12.98 -27.11
C ALA A 19 3.21 12.06 -25.95
N ARG A 20 2.03 12.31 -25.38
CA ARG A 20 1.55 11.51 -24.23
C ARG A 20 1.43 10.02 -24.57
N ARG A 21 1.00 9.70 -25.80
CA ARG A 21 0.92 8.33 -26.33
C ARG A 21 2.29 7.63 -26.34
N GLN A 22 3.35 8.38 -26.67
CA GLN A 22 4.73 7.88 -26.68
C GLN A 22 5.19 7.47 -25.27
N LEU A 23 4.96 8.32 -24.26
CA LEU A 23 5.28 8.02 -22.87
C LEU A 23 4.49 6.81 -22.34
N ILE A 24 3.20 6.70 -22.70
CA ILE A 24 2.36 5.55 -22.32
C ILE A 24 2.88 4.25 -22.95
N ASN A 25 3.34 4.29 -24.20
CA ASN A 25 3.97 3.13 -24.83
C ASN A 25 5.23 2.71 -24.07
N GLY A 26 6.05 3.66 -23.60
CA GLY A 26 7.22 3.37 -22.77
C GLY A 26 6.85 2.75 -21.41
N ILE A 27 5.79 3.24 -20.77
CA ILE A 27 5.26 2.66 -19.52
C ILE A 27 4.78 1.23 -19.77
N ARG A 28 4.02 1.00 -20.85
CA ARG A 28 3.55 -0.34 -21.23
C ARG A 28 4.71 -1.29 -21.52
N PHE A 29 5.73 -0.82 -22.23
CA PHE A 29 6.93 -1.60 -22.50
C PHE A 29 7.59 -2.03 -21.21
N ARG A 30 7.86 -1.09 -20.30
CA ARG A 30 8.49 -1.34 -18.99
C ARG A 30 7.69 -2.34 -18.15
N VAL A 31 6.37 -2.19 -18.09
CA VAL A 31 5.51 -3.10 -17.31
C VAL A 31 5.53 -4.51 -17.88
N ARG A 32 5.58 -4.65 -19.21
CA ARG A 32 5.64 -5.95 -19.89
C ARG A 32 6.99 -6.65 -19.73
N THR A 33 8.09 -5.91 -19.80
CA THR A 33 9.45 -6.48 -19.81
C THR A 33 10.08 -6.54 -18.41
N GLY A 34 9.57 -5.76 -17.45
CA GLY A 34 10.09 -5.72 -16.08
C GLY A 34 11.42 -4.97 -15.92
N ILE A 35 11.93 -4.32 -16.96
CA ILE A 35 13.23 -3.64 -16.92
C ILE A 35 13.23 -2.44 -15.96
N PRO A 36 14.42 -2.02 -15.47
CA PRO A 36 14.58 -0.77 -14.76
C PRO A 36 14.09 0.42 -15.60
N TRP A 37 13.53 1.44 -14.93
CA TRP A 37 13.04 2.64 -15.63
C TRP A 37 14.12 3.32 -16.47
N ARG A 38 15.38 3.32 -16.01
CA ARG A 38 16.51 3.92 -16.72
C ARG A 38 16.85 3.22 -18.04
N ASP A 39 16.44 1.96 -18.20
CA ASP A 39 16.76 1.14 -19.35
C ASP A 39 15.64 1.15 -20.40
N VAL A 40 14.57 1.92 -20.17
CA VAL A 40 13.48 2.08 -21.13
C VAL A 40 14.03 2.71 -22.42
N PRO A 41 13.76 2.11 -23.60
CA PRO A 41 14.25 2.63 -24.87
C PRO A 41 13.89 4.10 -25.09
N ALA A 42 14.88 4.88 -25.55
CA ALA A 42 14.73 6.33 -25.76
C ALA A 42 13.70 6.70 -26.84
N GLU A 43 13.33 5.76 -27.71
CA GLU A 43 12.22 5.91 -28.67
C GLU A 43 10.88 6.23 -28.00
N TYR A 44 10.71 5.87 -26.72
CA TYR A 44 9.51 6.20 -25.94
C TYR A 44 9.60 7.57 -25.23
N GLY A 45 10.71 8.27 -25.38
CA GLY A 45 11.00 9.55 -24.74
C GLY A 45 11.78 9.41 -23.44
N SER A 46 11.82 10.48 -22.64
CA SER A 46 12.57 10.48 -21.38
C SER A 46 11.94 9.54 -20.35
N TRP A 47 12.74 8.60 -19.83
CA TRP A 47 12.34 7.69 -18.75
C TRP A 47 11.80 8.43 -17.52
N GLY A 48 12.38 9.59 -17.19
CA GLY A 48 11.95 10.40 -16.04
C GLY A 48 10.53 10.93 -16.23
N ARG A 49 10.21 11.41 -17.44
CA ARG A 49 8.84 11.86 -17.76
C ARG A 49 7.84 10.71 -17.81
N ALA A 50 8.25 9.54 -18.31
CA ALA A 50 7.44 8.34 -18.28
C ALA A 50 7.13 7.91 -16.83
N TYR A 51 8.14 7.91 -15.97
CA TYR A 51 7.98 7.62 -14.55
C TYR A 51 7.10 8.65 -13.84
N ASP A 52 7.31 9.94 -14.08
CA ASP A 52 6.50 11.01 -13.47
C ASP A 52 5.03 10.90 -13.88
N LEU A 53 4.77 10.61 -15.16
CA LEU A 53 3.42 10.37 -15.66
C LEU A 53 2.81 9.14 -15.00
N PHE A 54 3.54 8.02 -14.99
CA PHE A 54 3.11 6.79 -14.34
C PHE A 54 2.76 7.03 -12.87
N ARG A 55 3.64 7.69 -12.11
CA ARG A 55 3.49 7.93 -10.68
C ARG A 55 2.33 8.88 -10.38
N ARG A 56 2.15 9.91 -11.20
CA ARG A 56 1.00 10.82 -11.10
C ARG A 56 -0.31 10.06 -11.31
N TRP A 57 -0.37 9.30 -12.40
CA TRP A 57 -1.56 8.53 -12.77
C TRP A 57 -1.89 7.36 -11.82
N GLN A 58 -0.87 6.85 -11.13
CA GLN A 58 -1.04 5.86 -10.08
C GLN A 58 -1.68 6.49 -8.84
N ARG A 59 -1.29 7.72 -8.49
CA ARG A 59 -1.81 8.43 -7.31
C ARG A 59 -3.20 9.01 -7.52
N ASP A 60 -3.48 9.52 -8.72
CA ASP A 60 -4.77 10.12 -9.06
C ASP A 60 -5.84 9.09 -9.47
N GLY A 61 -5.46 7.81 -9.58
CA GLY A 61 -6.36 6.71 -9.97
C GLY A 61 -6.67 6.63 -11.46
N THR A 62 -6.01 7.42 -12.31
CA THR A 62 -6.24 7.44 -13.76
C THR A 62 -6.00 6.07 -14.39
N TRP A 63 -4.98 5.32 -13.94
CA TRP A 63 -4.75 3.96 -14.45
C TRP A 63 -5.94 3.03 -14.18
N HIS A 64 -6.52 3.12 -12.98
CA HIS A 64 -7.69 2.31 -12.63
C HIS A 64 -8.88 2.68 -13.51
N ARG A 65 -9.14 3.98 -13.71
CA ARG A 65 -10.22 4.45 -14.60
C ARG A 65 -10.04 3.96 -16.04
N ILE A 66 -8.84 4.11 -16.61
CA ILE A 66 -8.53 3.63 -17.97
C ILE A 66 -8.76 2.13 -18.06
N PHE A 67 -8.33 1.37 -17.06
CA PHE A 67 -8.51 -0.07 -17.04
C PHE A 67 -9.98 -0.46 -16.98
N SER A 68 -10.78 0.15 -16.09
CA SER A 68 -12.21 -0.10 -15.98
C SER A 68 -12.96 0.20 -17.28
N GLU A 69 -12.66 1.32 -17.93
CA GLU A 69 -13.28 1.69 -19.22
C GLU A 69 -12.93 0.69 -20.33
N LEU A 70 -11.66 0.27 -20.42
CA LEU A 70 -11.23 -0.73 -21.39
C LEU A 70 -11.90 -2.08 -21.15
N GLN A 71 -12.07 -2.46 -19.89
CA GLN A 71 -12.72 -3.70 -19.50
C GLN A 71 -14.22 -3.66 -19.83
N ALA A 72 -14.90 -2.56 -19.54
CA ALA A 72 -16.31 -2.37 -19.91
C ALA A 72 -16.51 -2.43 -21.44
N TRP A 73 -15.59 -1.84 -22.20
CA TRP A 73 -15.63 -1.87 -23.65
C TRP A 73 -15.39 -3.28 -24.21
N ALA A 74 -14.47 -4.03 -23.61
CA ALA A 74 -14.20 -5.41 -23.98
C ALA A 74 -15.35 -6.36 -23.60
N ASP A 75 -15.98 -6.14 -22.45
CA ASP A 75 -17.17 -6.88 -22.00
C ASP A 75 -18.34 -6.69 -22.97
N ALA A 76 -18.64 -5.43 -23.33
CA ALA A 76 -19.66 -5.09 -24.31
C ALA A 76 -19.38 -5.72 -25.69
N GLY A 77 -18.10 -5.81 -26.08
CA GLY A 77 -17.65 -6.47 -27.30
C GLY A 77 -17.60 -8.00 -27.22
N LYS A 78 -17.92 -8.62 -26.07
CA LYS A 78 -17.72 -10.06 -25.80
C LYS A 78 -16.29 -10.54 -26.08
N LEU A 79 -15.31 -9.65 -25.89
CA LEU A 79 -13.88 -9.92 -26.10
C LEU A 79 -13.20 -10.52 -24.86
N ILE A 80 -13.86 -10.48 -23.71
CA ILE A 80 -13.35 -11.02 -22.44
C ILE A 80 -14.35 -12.00 -21.84
N THR A 81 -13.82 -13.06 -21.22
CA THR A 81 -14.55 -13.93 -20.29
C THR A 81 -14.01 -13.65 -18.90
N TRP A 82 -14.92 -13.56 -17.92
CA TRP A 82 -14.56 -13.25 -16.54
C TRP A 82 -14.05 -14.50 -15.83
N ASP A 83 -12.78 -14.82 -16.05
CA ASP A 83 -12.10 -15.90 -15.36
C ASP A 83 -11.48 -15.40 -14.05
N ILE A 84 -11.93 -15.95 -12.92
CA ILE A 84 -11.37 -15.65 -11.61
C ILE A 84 -10.12 -16.51 -11.40
N ASN A 85 -8.95 -15.88 -11.38
CA ASN A 85 -7.71 -16.55 -10.99
C ASN A 85 -7.52 -16.42 -9.48
N VAL A 86 -7.49 -17.55 -8.76
CA VAL A 86 -7.21 -17.60 -7.33
C VAL A 86 -5.79 -18.12 -7.14
N ASP A 87 -4.85 -17.26 -6.79
CA ASP A 87 -3.51 -17.66 -6.35
C ASP A 87 -3.48 -17.77 -4.81
N SER A 88 -3.08 -18.92 -4.29
CA SER A 88 -2.77 -19.05 -2.86
C SER A 88 -1.27 -18.83 -2.65
N THR A 89 -0.92 -17.93 -1.73
CA THR A 89 0.48 -17.71 -1.32
C THR A 89 0.65 -18.13 0.14
N VAL A 90 1.61 -19.03 0.40
CA VAL A 90 1.95 -19.49 1.75
C VAL A 90 3.29 -18.87 2.16
N CYS A 91 3.24 -17.87 3.04
CA CYS A 91 4.44 -17.30 3.66
C CYS A 91 4.71 -18.00 4.99
N ARG A 92 5.82 -18.74 5.11
CA ARG A 92 6.26 -19.28 6.40
C ARG A 92 6.70 -18.13 7.31
N ALA A 93 6.12 -18.08 8.51
CA ALA A 93 6.59 -17.17 9.54
C ALA A 93 7.95 -17.64 10.09
N HIS A 94 8.80 -16.68 10.44
CA HIS A 94 10.05 -16.97 11.15
C HIS A 94 9.74 -17.62 12.52
N GLN A 95 10.59 -18.53 13.01
CA GLN A 95 10.38 -19.25 14.28
C GLN A 95 10.14 -18.32 15.49
N HIS A 96 10.64 -17.09 15.45
CA HIS A 96 10.44 -16.09 16.51
C HIS A 96 9.08 -15.38 16.46
N ALA A 97 8.28 -15.57 15.41
CA ALA A 97 6.92 -15.04 15.32
C ALA A 97 5.92 -15.76 16.27
N ALA A 98 6.32 -16.90 16.86
CA ALA A 98 5.48 -17.69 17.77
C ALA A 98 5.26 -17.06 19.15
N GLY A 99 5.84 -15.90 19.45
CA GLY A 99 5.82 -15.25 20.77
C GLY A 99 4.56 -14.45 21.12
N ALA A 100 3.56 -14.37 20.24
CA ALA A 100 2.36 -13.56 20.50
C ALA A 100 1.59 -14.06 21.73
N ARG A 101 1.35 -13.17 22.71
CA ARG A 101 0.61 -13.47 23.95
C ARG A 101 -0.81 -13.96 23.63
N LYS A 102 -1.14 -15.21 24.01
CA LYS A 102 -2.47 -15.84 23.83
C LYS A 102 -3.59 -15.33 24.75
N LYS A 103 -3.32 -14.43 25.71
CA LYS A 103 -4.33 -13.89 26.64
C LYS A 103 -4.49 -12.39 26.45
N GLY A 104 -5.73 -11.95 26.16
CA GLY A 104 -6.11 -10.56 26.01
C GLY A 104 -5.75 -9.70 27.22
N SER A 105 -5.43 -8.44 26.97
CA SER A 105 -4.99 -7.43 27.94
C SER A 105 -6.10 -6.92 28.86
N PHE A 106 -7.09 -7.75 29.20
CA PHE A 106 -8.13 -7.35 30.15
C PHE A 106 -7.68 -7.63 31.58
N ARG A 107 -6.75 -6.81 32.09
CA ARG A 107 -6.56 -6.70 33.54
C ARG A 107 -7.78 -5.96 34.10
N ARG A 108 -8.69 -6.71 34.72
CA ARG A 108 -9.73 -6.12 35.58
C ARG A 108 -8.99 -5.46 36.76
N SER A 109 -9.08 -4.14 36.88
CA SER A 109 -8.57 -3.39 38.04
C SER A 109 -9.27 -3.92 39.29
N ARG A 110 -8.53 -4.52 40.22
CA ARG A 110 -9.05 -4.81 41.57
C ARG A 110 -9.06 -3.48 42.33
N PRO A 111 -10.17 -3.05 42.93
CA PRO A 111 -10.14 -1.91 43.83
C PRO A 111 -9.29 -2.29 45.05
N ALA A 112 -8.33 -1.44 45.39
CA ALA A 112 -7.52 -1.59 46.58
C ALA A 112 -8.42 -1.38 47.81
N ALA A 113 -8.70 -2.44 48.55
CA ALA A 113 -9.20 -2.32 49.91
C ALA A 113 -8.00 -2.04 50.81
N SER A 114 -7.92 -0.82 51.34
CA SER A 114 -6.99 -0.48 52.42
C SER A 114 -7.46 -1.18 53.70
N ALA A 115 -6.64 -2.10 54.21
CA ALA A 115 -6.84 -2.63 55.56
C ALA A 115 -6.37 -1.58 56.57
N SER A 116 -7.29 -1.08 57.39
CA SER A 116 -6.96 -0.24 58.54
C SER A 116 -6.43 -1.15 59.66
N SER A 117 -5.14 -1.08 59.96
CA SER A 117 -4.57 -1.73 61.14
C SER A 117 -4.38 -0.72 62.27
N ARG A 118 -5.16 -0.98 63.30
CA ARG A 118 -5.35 -0.31 64.59
C ARG A 118 -4.08 -0.33 65.45
N THR A 119 -3.85 0.78 66.15
CA THR A 119 -2.86 0.98 67.20
C THR A 119 -3.12 0.04 68.38
N THR A 120 -2.09 -0.62 68.92
CA THR A 120 -2.14 -1.15 70.30
C THR A 120 -0.77 -1.04 70.95
N THR A 121 -0.77 -0.24 72.01
CA THR A 121 0.24 0.03 73.03
C THR A 121 0.68 -1.24 73.78
N GLY A 122 1.95 -1.32 74.19
CA GLY A 122 2.41 -2.33 75.14
C GLY A 122 3.90 -2.28 75.49
N SER A 123 4.20 -1.66 76.63
CA SER A 123 5.48 -1.50 77.35
C SER A 123 6.33 -2.77 77.54
N GLY A 124 7.66 -2.61 77.66
CA GLY A 124 8.42 -3.34 78.69
C GLY A 124 9.85 -3.82 78.40
N ALA A 125 10.80 -3.17 79.08
CA ALA A 125 12.03 -3.71 79.69
C ALA A 125 13.35 -3.88 78.90
N ARG A 126 14.40 -3.34 79.55
CA ARG A 126 15.85 -3.36 79.27
C ARG A 126 16.46 -4.74 79.56
N VAL A 127 17.67 -5.01 79.06
CA VAL A 127 18.90 -5.23 79.86
C VAL A 127 20.11 -5.38 78.92
N ALA A 128 21.22 -4.78 79.35
CA ALA A 128 22.55 -4.84 78.77
C ALA A 128 23.36 -6.03 79.31
N VAL A 129 24.31 -6.54 78.51
CA VAL A 129 25.71 -6.83 78.90
C VAL A 129 26.57 -6.52 77.68
#